data_AF-A0A2D2HB36-F1
#
_entry.id   AF-A0A2D2HB36-F1
#
_cell.length_a   1.000
_cell.length_b   1.000
_cell.length_c   1.000
_cell.angle_alpha   90.00
_cell.angle_beta   90.00
_cell.angle_gamma   90.00
#
_symmetry.space_group_name_H-M   'P 1'
#
loop_
_entity.id
_entity.type
_entity.pdbx_description
1 polymer ?
#
loop_
_entity_poly.entity_id
_entity_poly.type
_entity_poly.pdbx_seq_one_letter_code
_entity_poly.pdbx_strand_id
1 'polypeptide(L)'
;MPQLDFGNPLTTAQVVWLFVIFGLFVLVCYQWLLPPVGEVLASRRQRIGADLEAARAAKAEADEANAAHLAATKQARAQAQDSISAAMAAANAEAASRAEALNARLQEQIASAEARINQARDAAMGALREVATDAATALVETLSGIKDQAAVAQAVDRQIAARGQA
;
A
#
# COMPACT_ATOMS: atom_id res chain seq x y z
N MET A 1 -61.98 77.83 -25.43
CA MET A 1 -60.67 78.49 -25.22
C MET A 1 -60.12 78.86 -26.59
N PRO A 2 -59.84 80.14 -26.88
CA PRO A 2 -59.47 80.62 -28.22
C PRO A 2 -58.09 80.14 -28.75
N GLN A 3 -57.48 79.14 -28.10
CA GLN A 3 -56.13 78.64 -28.39
C GLN A 3 -56.12 77.32 -29.17
N LEU A 4 -57.30 76.71 -29.41
CA LEU A 4 -57.49 75.50 -30.23
C LEU A 4 -58.48 75.78 -31.36
N ASP A 5 -58.45 76.99 -31.94
CA ASP A 5 -59.22 77.31 -33.13
C ASP A 5 -58.41 76.91 -34.38
N PHE A 6 -58.70 75.72 -34.90
CA PHE A 6 -58.03 75.13 -36.06
C PHE A 6 -58.45 75.76 -37.40
N GLY A 7 -59.36 76.75 -37.37
CA GLY A 7 -59.75 77.54 -38.55
C GLY A 7 -58.81 78.71 -38.86
N ASN A 8 -57.83 78.99 -38.01
CA ASN A 8 -56.87 80.08 -38.21
C ASN A 8 -55.59 79.57 -38.93
N PRO A 9 -55.15 80.17 -40.04
CA PRO A 9 -53.94 79.75 -40.75
C PRO A 9 -52.67 79.79 -39.89
N LEU A 10 -52.63 80.60 -38.84
CA LEU A 10 -51.49 80.74 -37.93
C LEU A 10 -51.32 79.53 -36.99
N THR A 11 -52.42 78.93 -36.51
CA THR A 11 -52.37 77.76 -35.60
C THR A 11 -51.94 76.50 -36.36
N THR A 12 -52.37 76.35 -37.61
CA THR A 12 -51.92 75.25 -38.50
C THR A 12 -50.43 75.37 -38.82
N ALA A 13 -49.93 76.57 -39.14
CA ALA A 13 -48.51 76.80 -39.40
C ALA A 13 -47.64 76.50 -38.16
N GLN A 14 -48.11 76.83 -36.96
CA GLN A 14 -47.40 76.53 -35.71
C GLN A 14 -47.28 75.02 -35.46
N VAL A 15 -48.34 74.25 -35.72
CA VAL A 15 -48.31 72.78 -35.58
C VAL A 15 -47.36 72.16 -36.61
N VAL A 16 -47.38 72.62 -37.86
CA VAL A 16 -46.46 72.14 -38.90
C VAL A 16 -45.00 72.43 -38.50
N TRP A 17 -44.68 73.65 -38.08
CA TRP A 17 -43.33 73.99 -37.62
C TRP A 17 -42.91 73.24 -36.36
N LEU A 18 -43.84 72.96 -35.45
CA LEU A 18 -43.59 72.10 -34.29
C LEU A 18 -43.15 70.70 -34.73
N PHE A 19 -43.85 70.08 -35.69
CA PHE A 19 -43.46 68.77 -36.23
C PHE A 19 -42.11 68.81 -36.94
N VAL A 20 -41.81 69.90 -37.66
CA VAL A 20 -40.50 70.07 -38.33
C VAL A 20 -39.37 70.17 -37.29
N ILE A 21 -39.51 71.02 -36.28
CA ILE A 21 -38.50 71.20 -35.23
C ILE A 21 -38.39 69.93 -34.37
N PHE A 22 -39.51 69.30 -34.03
CA PHE A 22 -39.52 68.05 -33.27
C PHE A 22 -38.89 66.89 -34.06
N GLY A 23 -39.19 66.78 -35.36
CA GLY A 23 -38.57 65.80 -36.24
C GLY A 23 -37.06 66.01 -36.36
N LEU A 24 -36.62 67.27 -36.52
CA LEU A 24 -35.21 67.63 -36.52
C LEU A 24 -34.54 67.27 -35.19
N PHE A 25 -35.19 67.57 -34.07
CA PHE A 25 -34.70 67.21 -32.73
C PHE A 25 -34.56 65.70 -32.55
N VAL A 26 -35.57 64.92 -32.95
CA VAL A 26 -35.52 63.45 -32.90
C VAL A 26 -34.38 62.90 -33.76
N LEU A 27 -34.15 63.48 -34.94
CA LEU A 27 -33.06 63.06 -35.83
C LEU A 27 -31.69 63.37 -35.22
N VAL A 28 -31.53 64.51 -34.56
CA VAL A 28 -30.32 64.85 -33.79
C VAL A 28 -30.13 63.88 -32.61
N CYS A 29 -31.18 63.59 -31.84
CA CYS A 29 -31.11 62.61 -30.75
C CYS A 29 -30.77 61.20 -31.25
N TYR A 30 -31.34 60.79 -32.37
CA TYR A 30 -31.06 59.51 -33.01
C TYR A 30 -29.60 59.40 -33.44
N GLN A 31 -29.07 60.45 -34.05
CA GLN A 31 -27.71 60.41 -34.57
C GLN A 31 -26.64 60.66 -33.50
N TRP A 32 -26.92 61.43 -32.43
CA TRP A 32 -25.89 61.84 -31.46
C TRP A 32 -26.07 61.25 -30.07
N LEU A 33 -27.30 61.06 -29.58
CA LEU A 33 -27.54 60.66 -28.19
C LEU A 33 -27.66 59.14 -28.02
N LEU A 34 -28.19 58.44 -29.01
CA LEU A 34 -28.35 56.98 -29.01
C LEU A 34 -27.07 56.15 -29.23
N PRO A 35 -26.11 56.55 -30.11
CA PRO A 35 -24.91 55.75 -30.37
C PRO A 35 -24.06 55.45 -29.12
N PRO A 36 -23.77 56.42 -28.22
CA PRO A 36 -22.99 56.15 -27.01
C PRO A 36 -23.63 55.09 -26.10
N VAL A 37 -24.95 55.09 -26.00
CA VAL A 37 -25.68 54.08 -25.19
C VAL A 37 -25.58 52.70 -25.85
N GLY A 38 -25.70 52.64 -27.18
CA GLY A 38 -25.52 51.42 -27.95
C GLY A 38 -24.12 50.82 -27.77
N GLU A 39 -23.08 51.65 -27.78
CA GLU A 39 -21.68 51.25 -27.59
C GLU A 39 -21.45 50.67 -26.18
N VAL A 40 -21.97 51.32 -25.13
CA VAL A 40 -21.86 50.80 -23.75
C VAL A 40 -22.56 49.45 -23.61
N LEU A 41 -23.75 49.29 -24.20
CA LEU A 41 -24.46 48.01 -24.18
C LEU A 41 -23.69 46.92 -24.94
N ALA A 42 -23.14 47.25 -26.12
CA ALA A 42 -22.33 46.32 -26.90
C ALA A 42 -21.05 45.91 -26.13
N SER A 43 -20.33 46.86 -25.56
CA SER A 43 -19.13 46.63 -24.75
C SER A 43 -19.43 45.73 -23.54
N ARG A 44 -20.54 45.97 -22.83
CA ARG A 44 -20.97 45.11 -21.72
C ARG A 44 -21.29 43.70 -22.18
N ARG A 45 -22.04 43.54 -23.27
CA ARG A 45 -22.35 42.21 -23.83
C ARG A 45 -21.08 41.46 -24.22
N GLN A 46 -20.14 42.14 -24.87
CA GLN A 46 -18.85 41.56 -25.25
C GLN A 46 -18.05 41.14 -24.02
N ARG A 47 -17.96 41.98 -22.99
CA ARG A 47 -17.24 41.67 -21.76
C ARG A 47 -17.86 40.49 -21.02
N ILE A 48 -19.18 40.48 -20.84
CA ILE A 48 -19.89 39.35 -20.22
C ILE A 48 -19.69 38.07 -21.03
N GLY A 49 -19.72 38.15 -22.36
CA GLY A 49 -19.43 37.01 -23.23
C GLY A 49 -18.02 36.47 -23.04
N ALA A 50 -17.02 37.36 -23.02
CA ALA A 50 -15.62 37.00 -22.80
C ALA A 50 -15.41 36.39 -21.40
N ASP A 51 -16.00 36.98 -20.36
CA ASP A 51 -15.90 36.49 -18.98
C ASP A 51 -16.56 35.11 -18.84
N LEU A 52 -17.71 34.88 -19.49
CA LEU A 52 -18.37 33.57 -19.50
C LEU A 52 -17.56 32.50 -20.23
N GLU A 53 -16.95 32.84 -21.38
CA GLU A 53 -16.08 31.90 -22.09
C GLU A 53 -14.82 31.58 -21.29
N ALA A 54 -14.18 32.60 -20.67
CA ALA A 54 -13.05 32.39 -19.79
C ALA A 54 -13.42 31.51 -18.58
N ALA A 55 -14.59 31.73 -17.96
CA ALA A 55 -15.07 30.91 -16.86
C ALA A 55 -15.36 29.46 -17.30
N ARG A 56 -15.90 29.25 -18.50
CA ARG A 56 -16.12 27.90 -19.06
C ARG A 56 -14.81 27.19 -19.34
N ALA A 57 -13.83 27.89 -19.93
CA ALA A 57 -12.50 27.33 -20.19
C ALA A 57 -11.79 26.94 -18.88
N ALA A 58 -11.78 27.85 -17.89
CA ALA A 58 -11.19 27.58 -16.58
C ALA A 58 -11.88 26.41 -15.86
N LYS A 59 -13.22 26.29 -15.99
CA LYS A 59 -13.96 25.15 -15.46
C LYS A 59 -13.56 23.85 -16.14
N ALA A 60 -13.49 23.84 -17.47
CA ALA A 60 -13.10 22.65 -18.22
C ALA A 60 -11.68 22.19 -17.86
N GLU A 61 -10.73 23.12 -17.74
CA GLU A 61 -9.36 22.84 -17.31
C GLU A 61 -9.32 22.28 -15.88
N ALA A 62 -10.10 22.87 -14.95
CA ALA A 62 -10.19 22.37 -13.58
C ALA A 62 -10.80 20.96 -13.51
N ASP A 63 -11.85 20.70 -14.29
CA ASP A 63 -12.49 19.38 -14.36
C ASP A 63 -11.52 18.33 -14.94
N GLU A 64 -10.74 18.67 -15.97
CA GLU A 64 -9.69 17.82 -16.54
C GLU A 64 -8.57 17.55 -15.53
N ALA A 65 -8.06 18.60 -14.87
CA ALA A 65 -7.02 18.47 -13.86
C ALA A 65 -7.49 17.60 -12.68
N ASN A 66 -8.74 17.77 -12.23
CA ASN A 66 -9.32 16.95 -11.18
C ASN A 66 -9.45 15.48 -11.62
N ALA A 67 -9.91 15.22 -12.85
CA ALA A 67 -9.97 13.87 -13.40
C ALA A 67 -8.58 13.21 -13.45
N ALA A 68 -7.56 13.94 -13.90
CA ALA A 68 -6.18 13.47 -13.91
C ALA A 68 -5.65 13.19 -12.50
N HIS A 69 -5.90 14.07 -11.53
CA HIS A 69 -5.54 13.87 -10.13
C HIS A 69 -6.20 12.63 -9.52
N LEU A 70 -7.49 12.42 -9.78
CA LEU A 70 -8.22 11.24 -9.30
C LEU A 70 -7.69 9.95 -9.93
N ALA A 71 -7.39 9.97 -11.24
CA ALA A 71 -6.79 8.84 -11.95
C ALA A 71 -5.40 8.50 -11.38
N ALA A 72 -4.53 9.50 -11.22
CA ALA A 72 -3.20 9.34 -10.65
C ALA A 72 -3.26 8.80 -9.21
N THR A 73 -4.18 9.33 -8.39
CA THR A 73 -4.37 8.86 -7.00
C THR A 73 -4.84 7.39 -6.95
N LYS A 74 -5.77 7.02 -7.84
CA LYS A 74 -6.25 5.63 -7.94
C LYS A 74 -5.12 4.70 -8.38
N GLN A 75 -4.35 5.09 -9.39
CA GLN A 75 -3.21 4.32 -9.87
C GLN A 75 -2.13 4.16 -8.79
N ALA A 76 -1.77 5.24 -8.10
CA ALA A 76 -0.79 5.20 -7.01
C ALA A 76 -1.24 4.26 -5.88
N ARG A 77 -2.53 4.29 -5.51
CA ARG A 77 -3.09 3.36 -4.51
C ARG A 77 -3.04 1.91 -4.95
N ALA A 78 -3.35 1.63 -6.22
CA ALA A 78 -3.25 0.28 -6.78
C ALA A 78 -1.80 -0.22 -6.76
N GLN A 79 -0.86 0.59 -7.25
CA GLN A 79 0.58 0.26 -7.25
C GLN A 79 1.12 0.04 -5.83
N ALA A 80 0.67 0.84 -4.86
CA ALA A 80 1.05 0.66 -3.46
C ALA A 80 0.52 -0.67 -2.89
N GLN A 81 -0.73 -1.02 -3.17
CA GLN A 81 -1.32 -2.30 -2.74
C GLN A 81 -0.59 -3.49 -3.38
N ASP A 82 -0.26 -3.40 -4.67
CA ASP A 82 0.49 -4.42 -5.39
C ASP A 82 1.90 -4.58 -4.80
N SER A 83 2.58 -3.46 -4.51
CA SER A 83 3.91 -3.46 -3.89
C SER A 83 3.90 -4.05 -2.48
N ILE A 84 2.89 -3.73 -1.67
CA ILE A 84 2.70 -4.31 -0.33
C ILE A 84 2.46 -5.82 -0.44
N SER A 85 1.58 -6.25 -1.34
CA SER A 85 1.29 -7.66 -1.58
C SER A 85 2.56 -8.43 -2.00
N ALA A 86 3.33 -7.88 -2.95
CA ALA A 86 4.58 -8.46 -3.42
C ALA A 86 5.63 -8.54 -2.29
N ALA A 87 5.77 -7.48 -1.48
CA ALA A 87 6.69 -7.47 -0.35
C ALA A 87 6.31 -8.50 0.72
N MET A 88 5.01 -8.62 1.03
CA MET A 88 4.50 -9.63 1.97
C MET A 88 4.73 -11.05 1.45
N ALA A 89 4.49 -11.30 0.16
CA ALA A 89 4.74 -12.60 -0.46
C ALA A 89 6.24 -12.96 -0.41
N ALA A 90 7.12 -12.01 -0.74
CA ALA A 90 8.57 -12.20 -0.67
C ALA A 90 9.04 -12.46 0.77
N ALA A 91 8.55 -11.68 1.74
CA ALA A 91 8.89 -11.87 3.15
C ALA A 91 8.43 -13.23 3.69
N ASN A 92 7.23 -13.69 3.31
CA ASN A 92 6.73 -15.01 3.69
C ASN A 92 7.55 -16.14 3.07
N ALA A 93 7.94 -16.02 1.79
CA ALA A 93 8.79 -16.99 1.12
C ALA A 93 10.18 -17.07 1.76
N GLU A 94 10.76 -15.92 2.10
CA GLU A 94 12.04 -15.86 2.80
C GLU A 94 11.95 -16.45 4.21
N ALA A 95 10.88 -16.13 4.97
CA ALA A 95 10.64 -16.69 6.29
C ALA A 95 10.49 -18.22 6.24
N ALA A 96 9.77 -18.75 5.25
CA ALA A 96 9.61 -20.20 5.05
C ALA A 96 10.96 -20.87 4.75
N SER A 97 11.77 -20.30 3.85
CA SER A 97 13.10 -20.83 3.51
C SER A 97 14.05 -20.80 4.71
N ARG A 98 14.05 -19.70 5.49
CA ARG A 98 14.85 -19.60 6.72
C ARG A 98 14.39 -20.61 7.77
N ALA A 99 13.08 -20.82 7.93
CA ALA A 99 12.53 -21.80 8.85
C ALA A 99 12.93 -23.23 8.45
N GLU A 100 12.86 -23.57 7.17
CA GLU A 100 13.29 -24.87 6.64
C GLU A 100 14.78 -25.10 6.87
N ALA A 101 15.63 -24.11 6.56
CA ALA A 101 17.07 -24.19 6.78
C ALA A 101 17.42 -24.33 8.28
N LEU A 102 16.71 -23.62 9.15
CA LEU A 102 16.89 -23.74 10.60
C LEU A 102 16.48 -25.13 11.08
N ASN A 103 15.36 -25.66 10.60
CA ASN A 103 14.87 -26.99 10.96
C ASN A 103 15.85 -28.08 10.53
N ALA A 104 16.41 -27.99 9.32
CA ALA A 104 17.45 -28.92 8.85
C ALA A 104 18.69 -28.89 9.76
N ARG A 105 19.17 -27.69 10.15
CA ARG A 105 20.29 -27.54 11.08
C ARG A 105 19.98 -28.10 12.47
N LEU A 106 18.75 -27.90 12.97
CA LEU A 106 18.33 -28.45 14.25
C LEU A 106 18.29 -29.98 14.21
N GLN A 107 17.78 -30.58 13.14
CA GLN A 107 17.78 -32.04 12.97
C GLN A 107 19.21 -32.61 12.93
N GLU A 108 20.14 -31.95 12.24
CA GLU A 108 21.55 -32.35 12.23
C GLU A 108 22.19 -32.27 13.62
N GLN A 109 21.92 -31.19 14.36
CA GLN A 109 22.41 -31.04 15.74
C GLN A 109 21.83 -32.09 16.68
N ILE A 110 20.54 -32.41 16.54
CA ILE A 110 19.88 -33.46 17.33
C ILE A 110 20.53 -34.81 17.01
N ALA A 111 20.68 -35.17 15.74
CA ALA A 111 21.31 -36.43 15.33
C ALA A 111 22.76 -36.55 15.83
N SER A 112 23.53 -35.45 15.77
CA SER A 112 24.89 -35.38 16.32
C SER A 112 24.92 -35.55 17.84
N ALA A 113 24.01 -34.89 18.56
CA ALA A 113 23.88 -35.03 20.01
C ALA A 113 23.48 -36.46 20.40
N GLU A 114 22.53 -37.08 19.70
CA GLU A 114 22.12 -38.48 19.89
C GLU A 114 23.28 -39.44 19.65
N ALA A 115 24.07 -39.23 18.58
CA ALA A 115 25.26 -40.03 18.31
C ALA A 115 26.29 -39.92 19.45
N ARG A 116 26.54 -38.71 19.96
CA ARG A 116 27.43 -38.48 21.11
C ARG A 116 26.92 -39.13 22.39
N ILE A 117 25.61 -39.06 22.65
CA ILE A 117 24.98 -39.71 23.81
C ILE A 117 25.15 -41.22 23.71
N ASN A 118 24.89 -41.81 22.54
CA ASN A 118 25.06 -43.25 22.33
C ASN A 118 26.52 -43.67 22.51
N GLN A 119 27.49 -42.94 21.94
CA GLN A 119 28.91 -43.21 22.14
C GLN A 119 29.32 -43.12 23.61
N ALA A 120 28.86 -42.09 24.33
CA ALA A 120 29.16 -41.94 25.76
C ALA A 120 28.54 -43.07 26.59
N ARG A 121 27.31 -43.51 26.25
CA ARG A 121 26.65 -44.66 26.87
C ARG A 121 27.45 -45.93 26.64
N ASP A 122 27.84 -46.21 25.40
CA ASP A 122 28.56 -47.44 25.06
C ASP A 122 29.95 -47.46 25.72
N ALA A 123 30.64 -46.31 25.78
CA ALA A 123 31.90 -46.16 26.51
C ALA A 123 31.72 -46.40 28.03
N ALA A 124 30.67 -45.84 28.64
CA ALA A 124 30.38 -46.04 30.05
C ALA A 124 30.05 -47.52 30.35
N MET A 125 29.26 -48.17 29.50
CA MET A 125 28.94 -49.60 29.64
C MET A 125 30.19 -50.48 29.47
N GLY A 126 31.10 -50.12 28.56
CA GLY A 126 32.40 -50.78 28.41
C GLY A 126 33.27 -50.64 29.67
N ALA A 127 33.39 -49.43 30.21
CA ALA A 127 34.14 -49.18 31.45
C ALA A 127 33.52 -49.92 32.66
N LEU A 128 32.19 -49.98 32.76
CA LEU A 128 31.52 -50.78 33.80
C LEU A 128 31.85 -52.27 33.69
N ARG A 129 31.91 -52.81 32.47
CA ARG A 129 32.25 -54.23 32.23
C ARG A 129 33.68 -54.54 32.66
N GLU A 130 34.61 -53.64 32.36
CA GLU A 130 36.02 -53.76 32.78
C GLU A 130 36.11 -53.75 34.31
N VAL A 131 35.55 -52.72 34.97
CA VAL A 131 35.55 -52.61 36.44
C VAL A 131 34.87 -53.81 37.11
N ALA A 132 33.75 -54.30 36.57
CA ALA A 132 33.05 -55.47 37.09
C ALA A 132 33.88 -56.76 36.94
N THR A 133 34.57 -56.92 35.81
CA THR A 133 35.44 -58.08 35.55
C THR A 133 36.66 -58.06 36.46
N ASP A 134 37.29 -56.90 36.64
CA ASP A 134 38.43 -56.73 37.54
C ASP A 134 38.05 -57.01 38.99
N ALA A 135 36.93 -56.44 39.46
CA ALA A 135 36.42 -56.66 40.81
C ALA A 135 36.06 -58.15 41.04
N ALA A 136 35.39 -58.79 40.08
CA ALA A 136 35.05 -60.21 40.16
C ALA A 136 36.30 -61.11 40.16
N THR A 137 37.29 -60.77 39.33
CA THR A 137 38.56 -61.53 39.26
C THR A 137 39.31 -61.42 40.59
N ALA A 138 39.42 -60.22 41.16
CA ALA A 138 40.06 -60.02 42.46
C ALA A 138 39.36 -60.79 43.58
N LEU A 139 38.02 -60.83 43.58
CA LEU A 139 37.23 -61.61 44.54
C LEU A 139 37.47 -63.12 44.39
N VAL A 140 37.48 -63.64 43.15
CA VAL A 140 37.71 -65.06 42.88
C VAL A 140 39.14 -65.48 43.24
N GLU A 141 40.14 -64.65 42.94
CA GLU A 141 41.54 -64.89 43.31
C GLU A 141 41.69 -64.94 44.84
N THR A 142 41.02 -64.03 45.57
CA THR A 142 41.05 -63.99 47.05
C THR A 142 40.35 -65.19 47.70
N LEU A 143 39.22 -65.65 47.14
CA LEU A 143 38.39 -66.71 47.75
C LEU A 143 38.80 -68.13 47.35
N SER A 144 39.27 -68.33 46.12
CA SER A 144 39.55 -69.67 45.57
C SER A 144 41.04 -69.94 45.32
N GLY A 145 41.88 -68.90 45.28
CA GLY A 145 43.29 -69.02 44.91
C GLY A 145 43.55 -69.40 43.44
N ILE A 146 42.50 -69.53 42.63
CA ILE A 146 42.57 -69.89 41.20
C ILE A 146 42.51 -68.60 40.37
N LYS A 147 43.42 -68.48 39.40
CA LYS A 147 43.47 -67.34 38.48
C LYS A 147 43.06 -67.77 37.08
N ASP A 148 41.75 -67.73 36.82
CA ASP A 148 41.19 -67.95 35.48
C ASP A 148 40.36 -66.74 35.04
N GLN A 149 41.08 -65.76 34.49
CA GLN A 149 40.51 -64.48 34.07
C GLN A 149 39.55 -64.64 32.88
N ALA A 150 39.75 -65.65 32.03
CA ALA A 150 38.91 -65.91 30.86
C ALA A 150 37.54 -66.48 31.27
N ALA A 151 37.51 -67.39 32.25
CA ALA A 151 36.27 -67.94 32.79
C ALA A 151 35.43 -66.87 33.52
N VAL A 152 36.09 -65.99 34.29
CA VAL A 152 35.42 -64.87 35.00
C VAL A 152 34.83 -63.86 34.02
N ALA A 153 35.59 -63.44 33.00
CA ALA A 153 35.09 -62.56 31.95
C ALA A 153 33.84 -63.14 31.25
N GLN A 154 33.87 -64.42 30.83
CA GLN A 154 32.71 -65.07 30.23
C GLN A 154 31.48 -65.17 31.15
N ALA A 155 31.68 -65.26 32.47
CA ALA A 155 30.59 -65.32 33.44
C ALA A 155 29.96 -63.93 33.67
N VAL A 156 30.79 -62.89 33.79
CA VAL A 156 30.36 -61.49 33.89
C VAL A 156 29.59 -61.08 32.63
N ASP A 157 30.11 -61.45 31.47
CA ASP A 157 29.49 -61.19 30.16
C ASP A 157 28.10 -61.81 30.03
N ARG A 158 27.96 -63.08 30.42
CA ARG A 158 26.66 -63.76 30.44
C ARG A 158 25.67 -63.06 31.38
N GLN A 159 26.14 -62.57 32.53
CA GLN A 159 25.26 -61.95 33.51
C GLN A 159 24.85 -60.52 33.13
N ILE A 160 25.74 -59.76 32.50
CA ILE A 160 25.42 -58.46 31.92
C ILE A 160 24.42 -58.63 30.76
N ALA A 161 24.62 -59.63 29.90
CA ALA A 161 23.69 -59.94 28.81
C ALA A 161 22.31 -60.37 29.32
N ALA A 162 22.25 -61.17 30.40
CA ALA A 162 20.99 -61.61 31.01
C ALA A 162 20.20 -60.47 31.68
N ARG A 163 20.87 -59.44 32.21
CA ARG A 163 20.21 -58.25 32.81
C ARG A 163 19.91 -57.11 31.84
N GLY A 164 20.61 -57.02 30.70
CA GLY A 164 20.35 -55.99 29.68
C GLY A 164 19.15 -56.26 28.77
N GLN A 165 18.50 -57.44 28.87
CA GLN A 165 17.33 -57.83 28.07
C GLN A 165 15.99 -57.68 28.82
N ALA A 166 15.99 -57.20 30.06
CA ALA A 166 14.79 -56.89 30.86
C ALA A 166 14.61 -55.37 30.97
#